data_AF-A0A090MCF6-F1
#
_entry.id   AF-A0A090MCF6-F1
#
_cell.length_a   1.000
_cell.length_b   1.000
_cell.length_c   1.000
_cell.angle_alpha   90.00
_cell.angle_beta   90.00
_cell.angle_gamma   90.00
#
_symmetry.space_group_name_H-M   'P 1'
#
loop_
_entity.id
_entity.type
_entity.pdbx_description
1 polymer ?
#
loop_
_entity_poly.entity_id
_entity_poly.type
_entity_poly.pdbx_seq_one_letter_code
_entity_poly.pdbx_strand_id
1 'polypeptide(L)'
;MYSSILTEVVIWIFDVCYITGIEFRFADASDNRHLGNIGPFDQEFPGRRNFSDSNDSSVSFMIDGVAGERLKSVEVQERGASLVGMKINTSFNRHVQTPGYPYGMQKGWVTVQPKGSKIVGMFATCGNTLNNIGLISTDLLWSYSKSELFGVTANDDLSFGA
;
A
#
# COMPACT_ATOMS: atom_id res chain seq x y z
N MET A 1 11.39 17.37 -17.63
CA MET A 1 10.80 16.92 -16.36
C MET A 1 11.04 15.42 -16.29
N TYR A 2 12.05 14.98 -15.53
CA TYR A 2 12.33 13.55 -15.40
C TYR A 2 11.21 12.93 -14.57
N SER A 3 10.54 11.90 -15.09
CA SER A 3 9.59 11.11 -14.32
C SER A 3 10.37 10.33 -13.29
N SER A 4 10.07 10.48 -12.00
CA SER A 4 10.66 9.68 -10.93
C SER A 4 10.34 8.20 -11.17
N ILE A 5 11.36 7.39 -11.40
CA ILE A 5 11.21 5.97 -11.72
C ILE A 5 11.16 5.18 -10.42
N LEU A 6 10.04 4.51 -10.14
CA LEU A 6 9.91 3.63 -8.97
C LEU A 6 10.82 2.41 -9.16
N THR A 7 11.69 2.15 -8.18
CA THR A 7 12.68 1.07 -8.23
C THR A 7 12.44 0.00 -7.17
N GLU A 8 11.77 0.34 -6.07
CA GLU A 8 11.52 -0.59 -4.98
C GLU A 8 10.27 -0.18 -4.18
N VAL A 9 9.51 -1.18 -3.74
CA VAL A 9 8.48 -1.02 -2.71
C VAL A 9 8.89 -1.85 -1.50
N VAL A 10 8.92 -1.22 -0.33
CA VAL A 10 9.26 -1.88 0.95
C VAL A 10 8.04 -1.89 1.85
N ILE A 11 7.64 -3.07 2.30
CA ILE A 11 6.53 -3.25 3.24
C ILE A 11 7.13 -3.41 4.64
N TRP A 12 6.80 -2.48 5.55
CA TRP A 12 7.27 -2.48 6.93
C TRP A 12 6.31 -3.26 7.83
N ILE A 13 6.89 -4.15 8.63
CA ILE A 13 6.18 -5.11 9.47
C ILE A 13 6.65 -4.93 10.90
N PHE A 14 5.70 -4.75 11.80
CA PHE A 14 5.95 -4.72 13.23
C PHE A 14 5.47 -6.02 13.87
N ASP A 15 6.25 -6.44 14.87
CA ASP A 15 5.95 -7.57 15.75
C ASP A 15 5.92 -8.89 14.96
N VAL A 16 4.74 -9.41 14.58
CA VAL A 16 4.63 -10.69 13.87
C VAL A 16 4.16 -10.51 12.42
N CYS A 17 3.19 -9.63 12.20
CA CYS A 17 2.54 -9.48 10.89
C CYS A 17 1.88 -8.12 10.67
N TYR A 18 1.94 -7.19 11.62
CA TYR A 18 1.23 -5.92 11.49
C TYR A 18 1.94 -5.03 10.47
N ILE A 19 1.23 -4.66 9.41
CA ILE A 19 1.76 -3.76 8.40
C ILE A 19 1.71 -2.34 8.96
N THR A 20 2.86 -1.73 9.16
CA THR A 20 2.97 -0.39 9.76
C THR A 20 3.14 0.70 8.73
N GLY A 21 3.76 0.38 7.60
CA GLY A 21 3.97 1.32 6.53
C GLY A 21 4.41 0.68 5.22
N ILE A 22 4.41 1.51 4.19
CA ILE A 22 4.92 1.17 2.86
C ILE A 22 5.85 2.29 2.44
N GLU A 23 7.07 1.96 2.08
CA GLU A 23 8.05 2.88 1.52
C GLU A 23 8.13 2.68 0.01
N PHE A 24 8.07 3.79 -0.73
CA PHE A 24 8.25 3.84 -2.18
C PHE A 24 9.60 4.49 -2.45
N ARG A 25 10.49 3.72 -3.05
CA ARG A 25 11.84 4.18 -3.40
C ARG A 25 11.96 4.39 -4.89
N PHE A 26 12.54 5.52 -5.24
CA PHE A 26 12.73 5.94 -6.62
C PHE A 26 14.21 5.94 -6.98
N ALA A 27 14.49 5.99 -8.28
CA ALA A 27 15.86 6.10 -8.78
C ALA A 27 16.59 7.34 -8.22
N ASP A 28 15.86 8.43 -8.02
CA ASP A 28 16.30 9.58 -7.21
C ASP A 28 15.75 9.44 -5.79
N ALA A 29 16.64 9.28 -4.81
CA ALA A 29 16.26 9.08 -3.41
C ALA A 29 15.54 10.29 -2.80
N SER A 30 15.69 11.49 -3.36
CA SER A 30 14.96 12.69 -2.90
C SER A 30 13.45 12.61 -3.15
N ASP A 31 13.04 11.73 -4.06
CA ASP A 31 11.64 11.45 -4.37
C ASP A 31 11.04 10.35 -3.50
N ASN A 32 11.83 9.71 -2.62
CA ASN A 32 11.32 8.66 -1.74
C ASN A 32 10.15 9.18 -0.88
N ARG A 33 9.12 8.35 -0.76
CA ARG A 33 7.91 8.64 0.04
C ARG A 33 7.51 7.41 0.82
N HIS A 34 6.74 7.60 1.87
CA HIS A 34 6.14 6.49 2.60
C HIS A 34 4.70 6.79 3.03
N LEU A 35 3.95 5.73 3.27
CA LEU A 35 2.68 5.73 3.98
C LEU A 35 2.88 5.04 5.32
N GLY A 36 2.24 5.56 6.37
CA GLY A 36 2.35 5.00 7.72
C GLY A 36 3.75 5.13 8.32
N ASN A 37 4.03 4.28 9.30
CA ASN A 37 5.27 4.29 10.06
C ASN A 37 6.29 3.35 9.44
N ILE A 38 7.53 3.81 9.29
CA ILE A 38 8.68 3.03 8.82
C ILE A 38 9.66 2.81 9.98
N GLY A 39 10.37 1.69 9.95
CA GLY A 39 11.29 1.31 11.02
C GLY A 39 12.68 1.94 10.89
N PRO A 40 13.57 1.67 11.86
CA PRO A 40 13.37 0.80 13.03
C PRO A 40 12.40 1.42 14.06
N PHE A 41 11.59 0.59 14.73
CA PHE A 41 10.65 1.06 15.75
C PHE A 41 11.29 0.97 17.14
N ASP A 42 11.11 2.01 17.95
CA ASP A 42 11.61 2.01 19.33
C ASP A 42 10.85 0.99 20.21
N GLN A 43 11.23 0.88 21.49
CA GLN A 43 10.57 -0.04 22.42
C GLN A 43 9.16 0.42 22.82
N GLU A 44 8.86 1.72 22.69
CA GLU A 44 7.59 2.32 23.12
C GLU A 44 6.52 2.21 22.02
N PHE A 45 6.94 2.06 20.76
CA PHE A 45 6.08 1.80 19.61
C PHE A 45 5.24 0.52 19.84
N PRO A 46 3.94 0.60 19.55
CA PRO A 46 2.81 0.45 20.48
C PRO A 46 2.93 -0.70 21.51
N GLY A 47 3.88 -0.61 22.45
CA GLY A 47 4.06 -1.62 23.49
C GLY A 47 4.40 -3.00 22.93
N ARG A 48 5.56 -3.12 22.28
CA ARG A 48 6.10 -4.37 21.71
C ARG A 48 5.81 -5.57 22.61
N ARG A 49 5.14 -6.58 22.06
CA ARG A 49 4.83 -7.81 22.80
C ARG A 49 6.12 -8.57 23.08
N ASN A 50 6.30 -9.03 24.32
CA ASN A 50 7.48 -9.78 24.71
C ASN A 50 7.31 -11.27 24.37
N PHE A 51 7.47 -11.62 23.09
CA PHE A 51 7.46 -13.00 22.56
C PHE A 51 8.64 -13.19 21.59
N SER A 52 9.12 -14.43 21.46
CA SER A 52 10.32 -14.77 20.68
C SER A 52 10.28 -14.33 19.22
N ASP A 53 9.08 -14.31 18.64
CA ASP A 53 8.86 -14.05 17.20
C ASP A 53 8.42 -12.61 16.94
N SER A 54 8.42 -11.74 17.96
CA SER A 54 8.05 -10.32 17.84
C SER A 54 9.29 -9.50 17.47
N ASN A 55 9.51 -9.28 16.18
CA ASN A 55 10.61 -8.47 15.68
C ASN A 55 10.18 -7.49 14.58
N ASP A 56 10.91 -6.40 14.45
CA ASP A 56 10.73 -5.51 13.31
C ASP A 56 11.30 -6.19 12.08
N SER A 57 10.57 -6.14 10.99
CA SER A 57 11.04 -6.65 9.71
C SER A 57 10.50 -5.81 8.57
N SER A 58 11.08 -6.04 7.40
CA SER A 58 10.61 -5.44 6.17
C SER A 58 10.75 -6.44 5.04
N VAL A 59 9.80 -6.43 4.11
CA VAL A 59 9.93 -7.17 2.86
C VAL A 59 10.09 -6.16 1.73
N SER A 60 11.22 -6.22 1.04
CA SER A 60 11.48 -5.42 -0.15
C SER A 60 11.05 -6.15 -1.41
N PHE A 61 10.63 -5.35 -2.39
CA PHE A 61 10.27 -5.83 -3.71
C PHE A 61 10.74 -4.87 -4.78
N MET A 62 11.76 -5.29 -5.52
CA MET A 62 12.34 -4.52 -6.62
C MET A 62 11.33 -4.39 -7.76
N ILE A 63 11.23 -3.20 -8.34
CA ILE A 63 10.39 -2.86 -9.48
C ILE A 63 11.29 -2.42 -10.63
N ASP A 64 11.15 -3.04 -11.79
CA ASP A 64 11.82 -2.60 -13.02
C ASP A 64 11.05 -1.45 -13.68
N GLY A 65 11.04 -0.30 -13.01
CA GLY A 65 10.35 0.89 -13.51
C GLY A 65 10.93 1.40 -14.84
N VAL A 66 12.20 1.09 -15.15
CA VAL A 66 12.86 1.45 -16.41
C VAL A 66 12.28 0.65 -17.57
N ALA A 67 12.04 -0.65 -17.39
CA ALA A 67 11.35 -1.49 -18.37
C ALA A 67 9.82 -1.27 -18.38
N GLY A 68 9.30 -0.38 -17.54
CA GLY A 68 7.87 -0.08 -17.44
C GLY A 68 7.08 -1.05 -16.55
N GLU A 69 7.74 -1.79 -15.66
CA GLU A 69 7.05 -2.53 -14.61
C GLU A 69 6.27 -1.56 -13.72
N ARG A 70 5.02 -1.91 -13.45
CA ARG A 70 4.12 -1.10 -12.63
C ARG A 70 3.26 -1.96 -11.73
N LEU A 71 2.76 -1.36 -10.65
CA LEU A 71 1.76 -1.99 -9.79
C LEU A 71 0.49 -2.30 -10.60
N LYS A 72 -0.03 -3.51 -10.42
CA LYS A 72 -1.23 -4.02 -11.10
C LYS A 72 -2.39 -4.19 -10.13
N SER A 73 -2.13 -4.75 -8.96
CA SER A 73 -3.14 -4.90 -7.91
C SER A 73 -2.49 -5.01 -6.54
N VAL A 74 -3.26 -4.68 -5.52
CA VAL A 74 -2.91 -4.88 -4.12
C VAL A 74 -4.00 -5.73 -3.48
N GLU A 75 -3.62 -6.75 -2.73
CA GLU A 75 -4.52 -7.55 -1.91
C GLU A 75 -4.10 -7.39 -0.45
N VAL A 76 -5.06 -7.33 0.45
CA VAL A 76 -4.81 -7.14 1.88
C VAL A 76 -5.55 -8.17 2.72
N GLN A 77 -5.04 -8.39 3.93
CA GLN A 77 -5.74 -9.09 5.00
C GLN A 77 -5.83 -8.19 6.23
N GLU A 78 -6.97 -8.25 6.90
CA GLU A 78 -7.29 -7.39 8.03
C GLU A 78 -7.54 -8.23 9.30
N ARG A 79 -7.05 -7.72 10.44
CA ARG A 79 -7.36 -8.22 11.77
C ARG A 79 -7.77 -7.05 12.66
N GLY A 80 -9.03 -7.02 13.08
CA GLY A 80 -9.57 -5.85 13.76
C GLY A 80 -9.50 -4.64 12.84
N ALA A 81 -8.87 -3.56 13.31
CA ALA A 81 -8.68 -2.33 12.55
C ALA A 81 -7.28 -2.21 11.89
N SER A 82 -6.52 -3.31 11.80
CA SER A 82 -5.14 -3.30 11.30
C SER A 82 -4.96 -4.22 10.09
N LEU A 83 -4.16 -3.77 9.13
CA LEU A 83 -3.64 -4.62 8.07
C LEU A 83 -2.59 -5.56 8.65
N VAL A 84 -2.75 -6.85 8.39
CA VAL A 84 -1.86 -7.93 8.86
C VAL A 84 -1.30 -8.78 7.72
N GLY A 85 -1.73 -8.50 6.49
CA GLY A 85 -1.21 -9.14 5.30
C GLY A 85 -1.32 -8.20 4.11
N MET A 86 -0.33 -8.23 3.23
CA MET A 86 -0.27 -7.46 2.02
C MET A 86 0.37 -8.28 0.90
N LYS A 87 -0.27 -8.26 -0.26
CA LYS A 87 0.24 -8.83 -1.50
C LYS A 87 0.20 -7.77 -2.58
N ILE A 88 1.34 -7.52 -3.22
CA ILE A 88 1.47 -6.54 -4.29
C ILE A 88 1.81 -7.30 -5.56
N ASN A 89 0.99 -7.15 -6.60
CA ASN A 89 1.17 -7.78 -7.89
C ASN A 89 1.59 -6.74 -8.94
N THR A 90 2.47 -7.09 -9.87
CA THR A 90 2.95 -6.18 -10.94
C THR A 90 2.44 -6.57 -12.32
N SER A 91 2.61 -5.67 -13.28
CA SER A 91 2.35 -5.91 -14.70
C SER A 91 3.27 -6.98 -15.31
N PHE A 92 4.39 -7.30 -14.68
CA PHE A 92 5.30 -8.37 -15.12
C PHE A 92 4.93 -9.74 -14.54
N ASN A 93 3.73 -9.87 -13.96
CA ASN A 93 3.21 -11.08 -13.33
C ASN A 93 4.10 -11.61 -12.18
N ARG A 94 4.83 -10.70 -11.53
CA ARG A 94 5.53 -10.97 -10.26
C ARG A 94 4.69 -10.46 -9.10
N HIS A 95 4.95 -10.99 -7.92
CA HIS A 95 4.33 -10.49 -6.71
C HIS A 95 5.26 -10.60 -5.51
N VAL A 96 4.98 -9.77 -4.51
CA VAL A 96 5.48 -9.93 -3.14
C VAL A 96 4.28 -10.17 -2.24
N GLN A 97 4.44 -11.02 -1.24
CA GLN A 97 3.43 -11.28 -0.22
C GLN A 97 4.09 -11.30 1.15
N THR A 98 3.46 -10.63 2.09
CA THR A 98 3.75 -10.78 3.52
C THR A 98 2.44 -10.89 4.29
N PRO A 99 2.36 -11.73 5.34
CA PRO A 99 3.35 -12.70 5.75
C PRO A 99 3.48 -13.85 4.73
N GLY A 100 4.66 -14.47 4.68
CA GLY A 100 4.95 -15.60 3.78
C GLY A 100 4.19 -16.89 4.12
N TYR A 101 3.48 -16.90 5.25
CA TYR A 101 2.67 -18.04 5.72
C TYR A 101 1.41 -17.54 6.46
N PRO A 102 0.33 -18.33 6.49
CA PRO A 102 -0.93 -17.91 7.10
C PRO A 102 -0.83 -17.95 8.63
N TYR A 103 -0.78 -16.78 9.27
CA TYR A 103 -0.87 -16.67 10.73
C TYR A 103 -2.32 -16.78 11.21
N GLY A 104 -2.85 -18.01 11.31
CA GLY A 104 -4.15 -18.28 11.97
C GLY A 104 -5.29 -17.34 11.54
N MET A 105 -5.24 -16.85 10.30
CA MET A 105 -6.04 -15.70 9.89
C MET A 105 -7.48 -16.12 9.61
N GLN A 106 -8.41 -15.39 10.23
CA GLN A 106 -9.85 -15.69 10.13
C GLN A 106 -10.48 -15.20 8.82
N LYS A 107 -9.82 -14.28 8.09
CA LYS A 107 -10.33 -13.68 6.84
C LYS A 107 -9.37 -13.94 5.68
N GLY A 108 -9.95 -14.25 4.51
CA GLY A 108 -9.22 -14.39 3.26
C GLY A 108 -8.66 -13.06 2.74
N TRP A 109 -7.88 -13.14 1.66
CA TRP A 109 -7.36 -11.98 0.95
C TRP A 109 -8.50 -11.17 0.30
N VAL A 110 -8.43 -9.85 0.43
CA VAL A 110 -9.35 -8.92 -0.22
C VAL A 110 -8.56 -8.09 -1.23
N THR A 111 -8.97 -8.13 -2.50
CA THR A 111 -8.36 -7.28 -3.53
C THR A 111 -8.85 -5.84 -3.39
N VAL A 112 -7.91 -4.90 -3.29
CA VAL A 112 -8.18 -3.48 -3.38
C VAL A 112 -8.31 -3.13 -4.86
N GLN A 113 -9.55 -2.92 -5.32
CA GLN A 113 -9.83 -2.71 -6.73
C GLN A 113 -9.49 -1.27 -7.14
N PRO A 114 -8.56 -1.05 -8.09
CA PRO A 114 -8.43 0.25 -8.72
C PRO A 114 -9.65 0.53 -9.61
N LYS A 115 -10.06 1.79 -9.72
CA LYS A 115 -11.15 2.18 -10.65
C LYS A 115 -10.65 2.25 -12.10
N GLY A 116 -9.42 2.71 -12.30
CA GLY A 116 -8.80 2.85 -13.61
C GLY A 116 -7.79 1.75 -13.93
N SER A 117 -7.39 1.69 -15.21
CA SER A 117 -6.46 0.67 -15.76
C SER A 117 -4.99 0.81 -15.34
N LYS A 118 -4.59 1.94 -14.74
CA LYS A 118 -3.21 2.19 -14.29
C LYS A 118 -3.21 2.71 -12.86
N ILE A 119 -2.59 1.98 -11.94
CA ILE A 119 -2.29 2.48 -10.60
C ILE A 119 -1.17 3.53 -10.70
N VAL A 120 -1.41 4.71 -10.13
CA VAL A 120 -0.45 5.84 -10.12
C VAL A 120 -0.12 6.31 -8.71
N GLY A 121 -0.83 5.82 -7.69
CA GLY A 121 -0.59 6.19 -6.30
C GLY A 121 -1.41 5.34 -5.34
N MET A 122 -1.14 5.54 -4.06
CA MET A 122 -1.80 4.84 -2.96
C MET A 122 -2.08 5.84 -1.83
N PHE A 123 -3.16 5.62 -1.09
CA PHE A 123 -3.47 6.36 0.12
C PHE A 123 -3.89 5.39 1.22
N ALA A 124 -3.70 5.76 2.48
CA ALA A 124 -4.01 4.90 3.62
C ALA A 124 -4.50 5.74 4.80
N THR A 125 -5.36 5.15 5.64
CA THR A 125 -5.53 5.64 7.01
C THR A 125 -4.52 4.95 7.91
N CYS A 126 -3.81 5.76 8.70
CA CYS A 126 -2.68 5.31 9.50
C CYS A 126 -2.98 5.55 10.99
N GLY A 127 -2.74 4.54 11.80
CA GLY A 127 -2.50 4.68 13.23
C GLY A 127 -1.07 4.25 13.54
N ASN A 128 -0.89 3.41 14.55
CA ASN A 128 0.39 2.71 14.76
C ASN A 128 0.65 1.70 13.64
N THR A 129 -0.42 1.10 13.11
CA THR A 129 -0.43 0.24 11.93
C THR A 129 -1.15 0.93 10.78
N LEU A 130 -1.02 0.41 9.55
CA LEU A 130 -1.95 0.73 8.48
C LEU A 130 -3.30 0.09 8.81
N ASN A 131 -4.38 0.88 8.70
CA ASN A 131 -5.72 0.40 9.02
C ASN A 131 -6.50 0.01 7.78
N ASN A 132 -6.31 0.76 6.68
CA ASN A 132 -6.86 0.46 5.38
C ASN A 132 -5.96 1.04 4.28
N ILE A 133 -6.25 0.67 3.03
CA ILE A 133 -5.55 1.21 1.87
C ILE A 133 -6.49 1.40 0.69
N GLY A 134 -6.22 2.42 -0.09
CA GLY A 134 -6.89 2.71 -1.34
C GLY A 134 -5.89 3.01 -2.45
N LEU A 135 -6.35 2.84 -3.69
CA LEU A 135 -5.54 3.02 -4.89
C LEU A 135 -5.99 4.26 -5.65
N ILE A 136 -5.02 5.07 -6.07
CA ILE A 136 -5.23 6.15 -7.03
C ILE A 136 -4.90 5.57 -8.39
N SER A 137 -5.85 5.69 -9.33
CA SER A 137 -5.71 5.10 -10.66
C SER A 137 -6.21 6.03 -11.75
N THR A 138 -5.64 5.88 -12.95
CA THR A 138 -6.03 6.59 -14.16
C THR A 138 -6.37 5.60 -15.26
N ASP A 139 -7.20 6.03 -16.21
CA ASP A 139 -7.38 5.31 -17.46
C ASP A 139 -6.36 5.74 -18.49
N LEU A 140 -5.95 4.80 -19.34
CA LEU A 140 -5.00 5.06 -20.43
C LEU A 140 -5.64 5.79 -21.62
N LEU A 141 -6.82 6.39 -21.46
CA LEU A 141 -7.55 7.08 -22.51
C LEU A 141 -7.23 8.58 -22.51
N TRP A 142 -6.21 8.94 -23.27
CA TRP A 142 -6.15 10.23 -23.95
C TRP A 142 -6.16 10.00 -25.46
N SER A 143 -7.29 9.55 -26.01
CA SER A 143 -7.72 10.09 -27.30
C SER A 143 -8.62 11.29 -26.99
N TYR A 144 -8.23 12.47 -27.46
CA TYR A 144 -9.03 13.68 -27.35
C TYR A 144 -10.46 13.41 -27.86
N SER A 145 -11.46 13.51 -26.98
CA SER A 145 -12.73 14.14 -27.36
C SER A 145 -13.09 15.18 -26.32
N LYS A 146 -13.22 16.39 -26.83
CA LYS A 146 -13.62 17.64 -26.21
C LYS A 146 -14.83 17.47 -25.26
N SER A 147 -14.72 18.17 -24.12
CA SER A 147 -15.76 18.53 -23.15
C SER A 147 -16.52 17.41 -22.44
N GLU A 148 -16.09 17.09 -21.21
CA GLU A 148 -17.02 17.08 -20.06
C GLU A 148 -16.35 17.80 -18.89
N LEU A 149 -17.01 18.87 -18.44
CA LEU A 149 -16.63 19.67 -17.29
C LEU A 149 -16.74 18.82 -16.01
N PHE A 150 -15.84 19.13 -15.06
CA PHE A 150 -15.89 18.81 -13.63
C PHE A 150 -17.27 18.39 -13.09
N GLY A 151 -17.35 17.14 -12.61
CA GLY A 151 -18.41 16.66 -11.73
C GLY A 151 -17.82 16.08 -10.47
N VAL A 152 -17.65 16.91 -9.43
CA VAL A 152 -17.66 16.40 -8.06
C VAL A 152 -19.11 16.02 -7.78
N THR A 153 -19.46 14.75 -7.91
CA THR A 153 -20.65 14.25 -7.22
C THR A 153 -20.27 14.07 -5.77
N ALA A 154 -20.53 15.09 -4.97
CA ALA A 154 -20.81 14.91 -3.56
C ALA A 154 -21.98 13.93 -3.49
N ASN A 155 -21.74 12.70 -3.07
CA ASN A 155 -22.82 11.92 -2.48
C ASN A 155 -22.97 12.46 -1.07
N ASP A 156 -24.03 13.26 -0.90
CA ASP A 156 -24.64 13.52 0.39
C ASP A 156 -24.88 12.18 1.09
N ASP A 157 -24.11 11.94 2.15
CA ASP A 157 -24.54 11.27 3.38
C ASP A 157 -23.35 11.22 4.37
N LEU A 158 -22.89 12.40 4.79
CA LEU A 158 -22.23 12.57 6.07
C LEU A 158 -23.29 13.02 7.08
N SER A 159 -24.03 12.06 7.63
CA SER A 159 -24.77 12.32 8.87
C SER A 159 -23.81 12.21 10.05
N PHE A 160 -23.41 13.37 10.59
CA PHE A 160 -22.85 13.45 11.94
C PHE A 160 -24.04 13.53 12.90
N GLY A 161 -24.38 12.39 13.52
CA GLY A 161 -25.24 12.39 14.69
C GLY A 161 -24.46 12.95 15.89
N ALA A 162 -25.06 13.96 16.54
CA ALA A 162 -24.61 14.51 17.81
C ALA A 162 -24.85 13.53 18.98
#